data_AF-A0A1N6GBM4-F1
#
_entry.id   AF-A0A1N6GBM4-F1
#
_cell.length_a   1.000
_cell.length_b   1.000
_cell.length_c   1.000
_cell.angle_alpha   90.00
_cell.angle_beta   90.00
_cell.angle_gamma   90.00
#
_symmetry.space_group_name_H-M   'P 1'
#
loop_
_entity.id
_entity.type
_entity.pdbx_description
1 polymer ?
#
loop_
_entity_poly.entity_id
_entity_poly.type
_entity_poly.pdbx_seq_one_letter_code
_entity_poly.pdbx_strand_id
1 'polypeptide(L)'
;MTNGFAKACRIIGGDAVMITEMQEPDFTSCYRGSANIIKFVTDESYAKISRNIIKKYPPIPDSQAVKTYSKSEKPNREFQVIGSIEFDDTGKTFICDSTDMMETFTKECRKIGGDAIQIKNIKKPNNYSTCYRGSADILKFIEKKTVSTVSESQEKTEIKKAPAAENQNKKATPSHTIYVAVLETVSHSVIKQNENLYLTDVLREVARRVLPTKANYLIMTRENILAMLPPDKSIEECEGGCIVETGRNISADYVAQARINTYGSKITIGVELYHTATGNLISSFNAKSDDLDNLEKEIREKAPDMFSEIKVLEATEK
;
A
#
# COMPACT_ATOMS: atom_id res chain seq x y z
N MET A 1 -17.11 27.45 -30.62
CA MET A 1 -16.34 27.63 -29.35
C MET A 1 -15.56 26.38 -28.93
N THR A 2 -16.06 25.16 -29.18
CA THR A 2 -15.33 23.87 -29.01
C THR A 2 -13.86 23.87 -29.44
N ASN A 3 -13.50 24.65 -30.47
CA ASN A 3 -12.12 24.86 -30.93
C ASN A 3 -11.12 25.29 -29.84
N GLY A 4 -11.55 25.98 -28.78
CA GLY A 4 -10.66 26.41 -27.68
C GLY A 4 -10.09 25.21 -26.92
N PHE A 5 -10.96 24.45 -26.25
CA PHE A 5 -10.55 23.25 -25.50
C PHE A 5 -9.98 22.16 -26.42
N ALA A 6 -10.53 21.95 -27.63
CA ALA A 6 -9.99 20.98 -28.56
C ALA A 6 -8.56 21.33 -29.02
N LYS A 7 -8.22 22.62 -29.17
CA LYS A 7 -6.86 23.06 -29.45
C LYS A 7 -5.93 22.88 -28.24
N ALA A 8 -6.39 23.19 -27.03
CA ALA A 8 -5.62 22.95 -25.80
C ALA A 8 -5.32 21.46 -25.59
N CYS A 9 -6.32 20.60 -25.79
CA CYS A 9 -6.21 19.13 -25.77
C CYS A 9 -5.10 18.62 -26.70
N ARG A 10 -5.11 19.05 -27.97
CA ARG A 10 -4.06 18.68 -28.93
C ARG A 10 -2.67 19.19 -28.54
N ILE A 11 -2.57 20.40 -27.98
CA ILE A 11 -1.29 20.98 -27.53
C ILE A 11 -0.66 20.16 -26.40
N ILE A 12 -1.47 19.68 -25.44
CA ILE A 12 -0.97 18.83 -24.33
C ILE A 12 -1.01 17.32 -24.65
N GLY A 13 -1.37 16.94 -25.87
CA GLY A 13 -1.41 15.55 -26.32
C GLY A 13 -2.49 14.69 -25.66
N GLY A 14 -3.63 15.26 -25.28
CA GLY A 14 -4.83 14.51 -24.93
C GLY A 14 -5.65 14.15 -26.17
N ASP A 15 -6.44 13.07 -26.07
CA ASP A 15 -7.20 12.49 -27.18
C ASP A 15 -8.66 12.96 -27.19
N ALA A 16 -9.22 13.26 -26.02
CA ALA A 16 -10.59 13.74 -25.86
C ALA A 16 -10.71 14.85 -24.80
N VAL A 17 -11.79 15.63 -24.91
CA VAL A 17 -12.15 16.71 -23.98
C VAL A 17 -13.50 16.40 -23.38
N MET A 18 -13.59 16.38 -22.06
CA MET A 18 -14.85 16.36 -21.33
C MET A 18 -15.05 17.72 -20.67
N ILE A 19 -15.96 18.53 -21.22
CA ILE A 19 -16.34 19.83 -20.64
C ILE A 19 -17.07 19.55 -19.32
N THR A 20 -16.54 20.09 -18.23
CA THR A 20 -17.04 19.89 -16.87
C THR A 20 -17.97 21.01 -16.44
N GLU A 21 -17.76 22.21 -16.94
CA GLU A 21 -18.58 23.39 -16.64
C GLU A 21 -18.55 24.34 -17.84
N MET A 22 -19.67 24.97 -18.16
CA MET A 22 -19.74 26.02 -19.18
C MET A 22 -20.65 27.15 -18.68
N GLN A 23 -20.11 28.37 -18.67
CA GLN A 23 -20.77 29.57 -18.23
C GLN A 23 -21.22 30.37 -19.46
N GLU A 24 -22.50 30.72 -19.50
CA GLU A 24 -23.06 31.56 -20.57
C GLU A 24 -22.43 32.96 -20.58
N PRO A 25 -22.27 33.59 -21.75
CA PRO A 25 -21.70 34.92 -21.84
C PRO A 25 -22.68 35.96 -21.31
N ASP A 26 -22.16 36.91 -20.54
CA ASP A 26 -22.82 38.20 -20.37
C ASP A 26 -22.66 39.06 -21.64
N PHE A 27 -23.33 40.22 -21.68
CA PHE A 27 -23.32 41.13 -22.84
C PHE A 27 -21.93 41.71 -23.20
N THR A 28 -20.87 41.37 -22.47
CA THR A 28 -19.53 41.94 -22.62
C THR A 28 -18.40 40.91 -22.71
N SER A 29 -18.65 39.61 -22.56
CA SER A 29 -17.59 38.59 -22.55
C SER A 29 -17.87 37.34 -23.40
N CYS A 30 -16.82 36.55 -23.63
CA CYS A 30 -16.91 35.25 -24.29
C CYS A 30 -17.24 34.15 -23.27
N TYR A 31 -17.93 33.09 -23.72
CA TYR A 31 -18.15 31.85 -22.98
C TYR A 31 -16.88 31.39 -22.23
N ARG A 32 -17.03 31.10 -20.94
CA ARG A 32 -15.98 30.51 -20.08
C ARG A 32 -16.40 29.11 -19.66
N GLY A 33 -15.44 28.32 -19.18
CA GLY A 33 -15.72 26.97 -18.73
C GLY A 33 -14.47 26.23 -18.28
N SER A 34 -14.69 25.06 -17.69
CA SER A 34 -13.65 24.10 -17.33
C SER A 34 -13.82 22.82 -18.16
N ALA A 35 -12.72 22.11 -18.42
CA ALA A 35 -12.77 20.83 -19.11
C ALA A 35 -11.62 19.93 -18.66
N ASN A 36 -11.94 18.66 -18.40
CA ASN A 36 -10.96 17.61 -18.21
C ASN A 36 -10.46 17.16 -19.58
N ILE A 37 -9.15 16.94 -19.68
CA ILE A 37 -8.49 16.41 -20.87
C ILE A 37 -8.21 14.93 -20.64
N ILE A 38 -8.85 14.09 -21.44
CA ILE A 38 -8.80 12.64 -21.37
C ILE A 38 -7.74 12.16 -22.36
N LYS A 39 -6.89 11.25 -21.92
CA LYS A 39 -5.93 10.53 -22.77
C LYS A 39 -6.23 9.05 -22.71
N PHE A 40 -6.42 8.41 -23.86
CA PHE A 40 -6.66 6.98 -23.94
C PHE A 40 -5.32 6.26 -23.90
N VAL A 41 -5.05 5.57 -22.80
CA VAL A 41 -3.84 4.77 -22.63
C VAL A 41 -3.96 3.51 -23.49
N THR A 42 -3.17 3.42 -24.55
CA THR A 42 -3.05 2.24 -25.41
C THR A 42 -1.92 1.32 -24.92
N ASP A 43 -1.88 0.08 -25.37
CA ASP A 43 -0.77 -0.85 -25.03
C ASP A 43 0.63 -0.30 -25.42
N GLU A 44 0.71 0.58 -26.42
CA GLU A 44 1.95 1.27 -26.82
C GLU A 44 2.38 2.40 -25.87
N SER A 45 1.52 2.79 -24.92
CA SER A 45 1.75 3.85 -23.93
C SER A 45 2.46 3.35 -22.66
N TYR A 46 2.73 2.04 -22.58
CA TYR A 46 3.42 1.38 -21.47
C TYR A 46 4.91 1.16 -21.77
N ALA A 47 5.69 0.90 -20.72
CA ALA A 47 7.08 0.52 -20.86
C ALA A 47 7.23 -0.84 -21.56
N LYS A 48 8.31 -1.01 -22.30
CA LYS A 48 8.65 -2.28 -22.94
C LYS A 48 9.13 -3.27 -21.88
N ILE A 49 8.40 -4.37 -21.74
CA ILE A 49 8.75 -5.46 -20.81
C ILE A 49 9.42 -6.59 -21.60
N SER A 50 10.74 -6.70 -21.47
CA SER A 50 11.52 -7.83 -22.00
C SER A 50 11.63 -8.93 -20.95
N ARG A 51 11.51 -10.20 -21.35
CA ARG A 51 11.50 -11.35 -20.42
C ARG A 51 12.41 -12.46 -20.97
N ASN A 52 13.24 -13.04 -20.11
CA ASN A 52 13.97 -14.28 -20.38
C ASN A 52 13.58 -15.30 -19.32
N ILE A 53 12.87 -16.37 -19.71
CA ILE A 53 12.31 -17.36 -18.78
C ILE A 53 13.07 -18.68 -18.95
N ILE A 54 13.75 -19.09 -17.90
CA ILE A 54 14.57 -20.32 -17.85
C ILE A 54 13.71 -21.51 -17.41
N LYS A 55 12.84 -21.30 -16.41
CA LYS A 55 11.89 -22.29 -15.89
C LYS A 55 10.57 -21.60 -15.54
N LYS A 56 9.45 -22.33 -15.65
CA LYS A 56 8.13 -21.91 -15.18
C LYS A 56 7.63 -22.83 -14.08
N TYR A 57 6.91 -22.24 -13.13
CA TYR A 57 6.16 -22.92 -12.08
C TYR A 57 4.68 -22.52 -12.19
N PRO A 58 3.76 -23.21 -11.49
CA PRO A 58 2.38 -22.76 -11.38
C PRO A 58 2.34 -21.29 -10.90
N PRO A 59 1.52 -20.42 -11.52
CA PRO A 59 1.40 -19.03 -11.09
C PRO A 59 0.98 -18.96 -9.62
N ILE A 60 1.56 -18.02 -8.87
CA ILE A 60 1.13 -17.75 -7.49
C ILE A 60 0.02 -16.69 -7.46
N PRO A 61 -0.96 -16.80 -6.54
CA PRO A 61 -2.08 -15.86 -6.47
C PRO A 61 -1.62 -14.47 -6.01
N ASP A 62 -2.40 -13.44 -6.31
CA ASP A 62 -2.07 -12.05 -5.93
C ASP A 62 -2.06 -11.82 -4.42
N SER A 63 -2.77 -12.64 -3.64
CA SER A 63 -2.69 -12.67 -2.17
C SER A 63 -1.33 -13.14 -1.64
N GLN A 64 -0.53 -13.85 -2.44
CA GLN A 64 0.82 -14.26 -2.05
C GLN A 64 1.81 -13.11 -2.28
N ALA A 65 2.49 -12.71 -1.20
CA ALA A 65 3.51 -11.68 -1.24
C ALA A 65 4.78 -12.17 -1.96
N VAL A 66 5.20 -11.43 -2.99
CA VAL A 66 6.50 -11.60 -3.64
C VAL A 66 7.54 -10.80 -2.85
N LYS A 67 8.62 -11.43 -2.40
CA LYS A 67 9.70 -10.70 -1.69
C LYS A 67 10.58 -9.94 -2.68
N THR A 68 10.93 -8.70 -2.36
CA THR A 68 11.88 -7.91 -3.13
C THR A 68 13.21 -7.81 -2.40
N TYR A 69 14.30 -8.12 -3.09
CA TYR A 69 15.67 -8.00 -2.60
C TYR A 69 16.44 -6.92 -3.37
N SER A 70 17.13 -6.05 -2.64
CA SER A 70 18.00 -5.03 -3.24
C SER A 70 19.29 -5.64 -3.81
N LYS A 71 19.94 -4.98 -4.78
CA LYS A 71 21.15 -5.51 -5.47
C LYS A 71 22.26 -6.04 -4.54
N SER A 72 22.46 -5.39 -3.39
CA SER A 72 23.47 -5.74 -2.38
C SER A 72 23.01 -6.80 -1.38
N GLU A 73 21.71 -7.01 -1.26
CA GLU A 73 21.09 -7.94 -0.33
C GLU A 73 21.03 -9.34 -0.93
N LYS A 74 21.26 -10.36 -0.11
CA LYS A 74 21.17 -11.77 -0.52
C LYS A 74 20.01 -12.44 0.21
N PRO A 75 19.17 -13.22 -0.48
CA PRO A 75 18.14 -14.02 0.17
C PRO A 75 18.75 -14.99 1.20
N ASN A 76 18.07 -15.14 2.34
CA ASN A 76 18.49 -15.99 3.46
C ASN A 76 18.07 -17.47 3.33
N ARG A 77 17.41 -17.82 2.22
CA ARG A 77 17.00 -19.19 1.85
C ARG A 77 17.74 -19.59 0.58
N GLU A 78 17.94 -20.88 0.36
CA GLU A 78 18.40 -21.38 -0.94
C GLU A 78 17.35 -21.12 -2.01
N PHE A 79 17.81 -20.69 -3.19
CA PHE A 79 16.97 -20.31 -4.31
C PHE A 79 17.63 -20.70 -5.64
N GLN A 80 16.81 -20.79 -6.69
CA GLN A 80 17.27 -20.80 -8.07
C GLN A 80 16.70 -19.59 -8.82
N VAL A 81 17.47 -19.03 -9.74
CA VAL A 81 16.96 -18.05 -10.71
C VAL A 81 16.16 -18.80 -11.77
N ILE A 82 14.90 -18.42 -11.95
CA ILE A 82 13.98 -19.06 -12.92
C ILE A 82 13.73 -18.19 -14.15
N GLY A 83 14.15 -16.93 -14.12
CA GLY A 83 14.13 -16.02 -15.26
C GLY A 83 14.66 -14.63 -14.88
N SER A 84 14.69 -13.73 -15.85
CA SER A 84 14.97 -12.31 -15.66
C SER A 84 13.96 -11.47 -16.44
N ILE A 85 13.71 -10.27 -15.94
CA ILE A 85 12.82 -9.27 -16.53
C ILE A 85 13.57 -7.94 -16.66
N GLU A 86 13.31 -7.24 -17.76
CA GLU A 86 13.80 -5.89 -18.01
C GLU A 86 12.61 -4.97 -18.34
N PHE A 87 12.63 -3.77 -17.76
CA PHE A 87 11.65 -2.72 -17.95
C PHE A 87 12.37 -1.55 -18.61
N ASP A 88 12.07 -1.32 -19.89
CA ASP A 88 12.72 -0.32 -20.73
C ASP A 88 11.71 0.70 -21.26
N ASP A 89 12.19 1.92 -21.48
CA ASP A 89 11.41 3.03 -22.04
C ASP A 89 11.31 2.90 -23.56
N THR A 90 10.10 3.08 -24.11
CA THR A 90 9.85 3.13 -25.57
C THR A 90 9.97 4.54 -26.15
N GLY A 91 10.14 5.57 -25.32
CA GLY A 91 10.19 6.99 -25.70
C GLY A 91 8.81 7.64 -25.84
N LYS A 92 7.73 6.92 -25.50
CA LYS A 92 6.34 7.41 -25.50
C LYS A 92 5.57 7.01 -24.24
N THR A 93 6.25 6.47 -23.24
CA THR A 93 5.62 5.89 -22.05
C THR A 93 5.10 6.98 -21.10
N PHE A 94 3.85 6.84 -20.63
CA PHE A 94 3.23 7.76 -19.64
C PHE A 94 3.20 7.19 -18.21
N ILE A 95 3.33 5.88 -18.07
CA ILE A 95 3.29 5.12 -16.81
C ILE A 95 4.67 4.48 -16.63
N CYS A 96 5.54 5.15 -15.89
CA CYS A 96 6.95 4.75 -15.75
C CYS A 96 7.67 5.33 -14.52
N ASP A 97 6.95 5.46 -13.40
CA ASP A 97 7.57 5.75 -12.12
C ASP A 97 8.28 4.50 -11.54
N SER A 98 8.86 4.61 -10.35
CA SER A 98 9.51 3.46 -9.70
C SER A 98 8.52 2.41 -9.17
N THR A 99 7.28 2.81 -8.90
CA THR A 99 6.17 1.97 -8.41
C THR A 99 5.68 1.06 -9.52
N ASP A 100 5.37 1.63 -10.69
CA ASP A 100 4.93 0.95 -11.91
C ASP A 100 5.90 -0.17 -12.32
N MET A 101 7.20 0.14 -12.28
CA MET A 101 8.28 -0.81 -12.56
C MET A 101 8.29 -1.97 -11.56
N MET A 102 8.14 -1.67 -10.27
CA MET A 102 8.17 -2.67 -9.19
C MET A 102 6.90 -3.54 -9.17
N GLU A 103 5.73 -2.97 -9.45
CA GLU A 103 4.48 -3.72 -9.64
C GLU A 103 4.61 -4.63 -10.87
N THR A 104 5.14 -4.11 -11.98
CA THR A 104 5.38 -4.90 -13.19
C THR A 104 6.29 -6.10 -12.94
N PHE A 105 7.42 -5.90 -12.24
CA PHE A 105 8.29 -7.01 -11.84
C PHE A 105 7.59 -8.02 -10.94
N THR A 106 6.75 -7.55 -10.00
CA THR A 106 5.97 -8.39 -9.10
C THR A 106 4.94 -9.23 -9.86
N LYS A 107 4.14 -8.60 -10.73
CA LYS A 107 3.10 -9.23 -11.55
C LYS A 107 3.67 -10.29 -12.50
N GLU A 108 4.82 -10.03 -13.11
CA GLU A 108 5.49 -10.99 -13.99
C GLU A 108 6.19 -12.12 -13.23
N CYS A 109 6.73 -11.82 -12.04
CA CYS A 109 7.20 -12.85 -11.10
C CYS A 109 6.08 -13.84 -10.74
N ARG A 110 4.89 -13.32 -10.37
CA ARG A 110 3.72 -14.15 -10.05
C ARG A 110 3.30 -15.05 -11.21
N LYS A 111 3.20 -14.49 -12.43
CA LYS A 111 2.83 -15.23 -13.66
C LYS A 111 3.75 -16.42 -13.99
N ILE A 112 5.02 -16.39 -13.59
CA ILE A 112 5.96 -17.52 -13.81
C ILE A 112 6.15 -18.39 -12.57
N GLY A 113 5.44 -18.10 -11.48
CA GLY A 113 5.45 -18.84 -10.22
C GLY A 113 6.68 -18.59 -9.35
N GLY A 114 7.35 -17.43 -9.50
CA GLY A 114 8.45 -17.01 -8.63
C GLY A 114 7.98 -16.57 -7.25
N ASP A 115 8.84 -16.73 -6.24
CA ASP A 115 8.55 -16.34 -4.84
C ASP A 115 9.15 -14.98 -4.47
N ALA A 116 10.15 -14.53 -5.24
CA ALA A 116 10.89 -13.30 -4.98
C ALA A 116 11.49 -12.70 -6.26
N ILE A 117 11.80 -11.42 -6.21
CA ILE A 117 12.57 -10.69 -7.22
C ILE A 117 13.85 -10.11 -6.61
N GLN A 118 14.94 -10.16 -7.37
CA GLN A 118 16.25 -9.62 -7.01
C GLN A 118 16.61 -8.51 -7.99
N ILE A 119 16.67 -7.26 -7.52
CA ILE A 119 16.98 -6.11 -8.36
C ILE A 119 18.45 -6.16 -8.81
N LYS A 120 18.69 -6.23 -10.12
CA LYS A 120 20.04 -6.19 -10.74
C LYS A 120 20.50 -4.76 -11.01
N ASN A 121 19.58 -3.92 -11.50
CA ASN A 121 19.87 -2.54 -11.86
C ASN A 121 18.60 -1.68 -11.82
N ILE A 122 18.75 -0.42 -11.43
CA ILE A 122 17.73 0.64 -11.60
C ILE A 122 18.45 1.86 -12.15
N LYS A 123 17.99 2.35 -13.29
CA LYS A 123 18.36 3.62 -13.90
C LYS A 123 17.20 4.59 -13.68
N LYS A 124 17.47 5.69 -12.97
CA LYS A 124 16.51 6.79 -12.82
C LYS A 124 16.29 7.50 -14.18
N PRO A 125 15.18 8.25 -14.32
CA PRO A 125 15.01 9.21 -15.41
C PRO A 125 16.24 10.12 -15.58
N ASN A 126 16.55 10.46 -16.83
CA ASN A 126 17.64 11.35 -17.20
C ASN A 126 17.30 12.13 -18.48
N ASN A 127 18.22 12.99 -18.94
CA ASN A 127 18.01 13.87 -20.10
C ASN A 127 17.69 13.14 -21.43
N TYR A 128 17.77 11.80 -21.46
CA TYR A 128 17.49 10.96 -22.63
C TYR A 128 16.26 10.05 -22.45
N SER A 129 15.62 10.04 -21.28
CA SER A 129 14.44 9.20 -20.98
C SER A 129 13.79 9.67 -19.68
N THR A 130 12.50 9.99 -19.75
CA THR A 130 11.69 10.45 -18.60
C THR A 130 11.31 9.34 -17.64
N CYS A 131 11.69 8.09 -17.94
CA CYS A 131 11.17 6.89 -17.31
C CYS A 131 12.20 6.14 -16.47
N TYR A 132 11.73 5.51 -15.39
CA TYR A 132 12.52 4.50 -14.69
C TYR A 132 12.75 3.31 -15.63
N ARG A 133 13.98 2.80 -15.62
CA ARG A 133 14.37 1.60 -16.35
C ARG A 133 15.11 0.68 -15.41
N GLY A 134 14.92 -0.63 -15.54
CA GLY A 134 15.53 -1.56 -14.60
C GLY A 134 15.54 -3.00 -15.07
N SER A 135 16.26 -3.83 -14.34
CA SER A 135 16.21 -5.28 -14.51
C SER A 135 16.25 -6.01 -13.19
N ALA A 136 15.57 -7.14 -13.14
CA ALA A 136 15.47 -8.00 -11.97
C ALA A 136 15.55 -9.49 -12.37
N ASP A 137 16.14 -10.29 -11.50
CA ASP A 137 16.03 -11.75 -11.57
C ASP A 137 14.81 -12.21 -10.79
N ILE A 138 14.12 -13.22 -11.30
CA ILE A 138 12.99 -13.86 -10.65
C ILE A 138 13.48 -15.15 -10.01
N LEU A 139 13.23 -15.29 -8.71
CA LEU A 139 13.74 -16.35 -7.86
C LEU A 139 12.63 -17.31 -7.45
N LYS A 140 12.96 -18.60 -7.39
CA LYS A 140 12.15 -19.63 -6.72
C LYS A 140 12.92 -20.17 -5.52
N PHE A 141 12.33 -20.18 -4.33
CA PHE A 141 12.94 -20.78 -3.15
C PHE A 141 12.91 -22.30 -3.26
N ILE A 142 14.02 -22.93 -2.91
CA ILE A 142 14.13 -24.38 -2.85
C ILE A 142 13.84 -24.81 -1.41
N GLU A 143 12.87 -25.69 -1.23
CA GLU A 143 12.67 -26.33 0.06
C GLU A 143 13.78 -27.34 0.28
N LYS A 144 14.56 -27.16 1.34
CA LYS A 144 15.41 -28.23 1.84
C LYS A 144 14.50 -29.35 2.28
N LYS A 145 14.48 -30.46 1.54
CA LYS A 145 13.92 -31.71 2.02
C LYS A 145 14.68 -32.08 3.30
N THR A 146 14.07 -31.81 4.44
CA THR A 146 14.51 -32.36 5.72
C THR A 146 14.40 -33.87 5.57
N VAL A 147 15.54 -34.55 5.48
CA VAL A 147 15.58 -36.01 5.48
C VAL A 147 15.25 -36.45 6.89
N SER A 148 13.96 -36.67 7.14
CA SER A 148 13.45 -37.19 8.40
C SER A 148 13.89 -38.65 8.54
N THR A 149 15.09 -38.86 9.04
CA THR A 149 15.59 -40.18 9.40
C THR A 149 14.80 -40.69 10.60
N VAL A 150 13.69 -41.38 10.34
CA VAL A 150 12.98 -42.15 11.35
C VAL A 150 13.82 -43.41 11.62
N SER A 151 14.48 -43.44 12.77
CA SER A 151 15.08 -44.65 13.32
C SER A 151 14.52 -44.88 14.71
N GLU A 152 13.69 -45.90 14.84
CA GLU A 152 13.21 -46.42 16.12
C GLU A 152 14.35 -47.08 16.88
N SER A 153 14.51 -46.75 18.17
CA SER A 153 14.92 -47.71 19.19
C SER A 153 14.58 -47.19 20.59
N GLN A 154 14.19 -48.11 21.46
CA GLN A 154 13.73 -47.86 22.82
C GLN A 154 14.93 -47.91 23.80
N GLU A 155 14.84 -47.24 24.96
CA GLU A 155 14.77 -47.87 26.30
C GLU A 155 15.15 -46.88 27.44
N LYS A 156 14.80 -47.23 28.68
CA LYS A 156 14.69 -46.37 29.88
C LYS A 156 16.00 -46.23 30.66
N THR A 157 16.20 -45.10 31.35
CA THR A 157 16.57 -45.11 32.78
C THR A 157 16.20 -43.81 33.53
N GLU A 158 16.07 -43.92 34.85
CA GLU A 158 15.67 -42.90 35.84
C GLU A 158 16.56 -43.12 37.10
N ILE A 159 16.80 -42.23 38.08
CA ILE A 159 16.19 -40.96 38.53
C ILE A 159 17.30 -40.13 39.25
N LYS A 160 17.27 -38.77 39.24
CA LYS A 160 17.31 -37.89 40.46
C LYS A 160 17.62 -36.39 40.26
N LYS A 161 16.68 -35.57 40.79
CA LYS A 161 16.69 -34.15 41.25
C LYS A 161 18.00 -33.31 41.29
N ALA A 162 17.91 -32.13 40.64
CA ALA A 162 17.92 -30.74 41.20
C ALA A 162 19.05 -30.29 42.17
N PRO A 163 19.56 -29.02 42.12
CA PRO A 163 18.71 -27.82 41.96
C PRO A 163 19.23 -26.60 41.13
N ALA A 164 18.25 -25.74 40.81
CA ALA A 164 18.25 -24.26 40.71
C ALA A 164 19.19 -23.45 39.78
N ALA A 165 18.55 -22.52 39.04
CA ALA A 165 19.05 -21.27 38.43
C ALA A 165 20.17 -21.39 37.38
N GLU A 166 19.93 -21.02 36.12
CA GLU A 166 19.77 -19.60 35.75
C GLU A 166 18.76 -19.36 34.60
N ASN A 167 18.17 -18.16 34.57
CA ASN A 167 16.94 -17.86 33.84
C ASN A 167 17.20 -17.03 32.57
N GLN A 168 17.57 -17.69 31.45
CA GLN A 168 17.74 -17.00 30.15
C GLN A 168 16.44 -16.96 29.34
N ASN A 169 15.60 -16.03 29.78
CA ASN A 169 14.50 -15.33 29.08
C ASN A 169 14.46 -15.52 27.54
N LYS A 170 13.88 -16.65 27.08
CA LYS A 170 13.41 -16.80 25.70
C LYS A 170 12.13 -15.98 25.55
N LYS A 171 12.31 -14.68 25.27
CA LYS A 171 11.24 -13.74 24.95
C LYS A 171 10.35 -14.34 23.87
N ALA A 172 9.10 -14.66 24.22
CA ALA A 172 8.14 -15.22 23.29
C ALA A 172 7.95 -14.27 22.10
N THR A 173 8.22 -14.75 20.89
CA THR A 173 7.95 -14.00 19.66
C THR A 173 6.43 -13.96 19.45
N PRO A 174 5.79 -12.81 19.19
CA PRO A 174 4.35 -12.75 18.96
C PRO A 174 3.95 -13.66 17.81
N SER A 175 2.99 -14.56 18.05
CA SER A 175 2.67 -15.68 17.14
C SER A 175 1.81 -15.30 15.92
N HIS A 176 1.52 -14.01 15.74
CA HIS A 176 0.77 -13.48 14.60
C HIS A 176 1.34 -12.14 14.16
N THR A 177 1.14 -11.79 12.89
CA THR A 177 1.40 -10.45 12.34
C THR A 177 0.11 -9.64 12.49
N ILE A 178 0.18 -8.48 13.11
CA ILE A 178 -0.99 -7.62 13.36
C ILE A 178 -1.15 -6.67 12.18
N TYR A 179 -2.25 -6.82 11.44
CA TYR A 179 -2.58 -6.03 10.26
C TYR A 179 -3.37 -4.79 10.65
N VAL A 180 -2.86 -3.62 10.27
CA VAL A 180 -3.49 -2.32 10.57
C VAL A 180 -3.81 -1.60 9.28
N ALA A 181 -5.09 -1.42 9.00
CA ALA A 181 -5.57 -0.65 7.87
C ALA A 181 -5.74 0.83 8.24
N VAL A 182 -5.31 1.72 7.34
CA VAL A 182 -5.68 3.14 7.38
C VAL A 182 -6.47 3.40 6.11
N LEU A 183 -7.78 3.57 6.25
CA LEU A 183 -8.71 3.84 5.15
C LEU A 183 -8.59 5.31 4.70
N GLU A 184 -9.15 5.63 3.53
CA GLU A 184 -9.12 6.99 3.02
C GLU A 184 -9.94 7.96 3.87
N THR A 185 -9.41 9.17 4.03
CA THR A 185 -10.08 10.28 4.70
C THR A 185 -11.34 10.67 3.94
N VAL A 186 -12.49 10.57 4.60
CA VAL A 186 -13.79 11.00 4.05
C VAL A 186 -14.00 12.47 4.38
N SER A 187 -14.31 13.30 3.38
CA SER A 187 -14.54 14.74 3.59
C SER A 187 -15.81 15.30 2.94
N HIS A 188 -16.62 14.49 2.25
CA HIS A 188 -17.85 14.95 1.58
C HIS A 188 -17.67 16.24 0.75
N SER A 189 -16.55 16.30 0.01
CA SER A 189 -16.11 17.45 -0.80
C SER A 189 -15.77 18.75 -0.03
N VAL A 190 -15.63 18.70 1.31
CA VAL A 190 -15.10 19.82 2.12
C VAL A 190 -13.68 20.20 1.70
N ILE A 191 -12.86 19.23 1.29
CA ILE A 191 -11.53 19.44 0.71
C ILE A 191 -11.36 18.60 -0.56
N LYS A 192 -10.32 18.90 -1.36
CA LYS A 192 -10.07 18.20 -2.62
C LYS A 192 -9.61 16.77 -2.37
N GLN A 193 -9.85 15.88 -3.34
CA GLN A 193 -9.46 14.47 -3.24
C GLN A 193 -7.95 14.28 -3.01
N ASN A 194 -7.09 15.08 -3.66
CA ASN A 194 -5.63 15.02 -3.43
C ASN A 194 -5.23 15.46 -2.01
N GLU A 195 -6.02 16.32 -1.36
CA GLU A 195 -5.82 16.77 0.02
C GLU A 195 -6.28 15.68 1.02
N ASN A 196 -7.39 14.98 0.74
CA ASN A 196 -7.79 13.76 1.47
C ASN A 196 -6.71 12.68 1.41
N LEU A 197 -6.22 12.38 0.20
CA LEU A 197 -5.18 11.37 -0.04
C LEU A 197 -3.90 11.72 0.72
N TYR A 198 -3.48 12.98 0.69
CA TYR A 198 -2.32 13.47 1.44
C TYR A 198 -2.47 13.27 2.95
N LEU A 199 -3.57 13.72 3.56
CA LEU A 199 -3.80 13.56 5.01
C LEU A 199 -3.93 12.08 5.42
N THR A 200 -4.48 11.23 4.54
CA THR A 200 -4.48 9.77 4.71
C THR A 200 -3.04 9.23 4.76
N ASP A 201 -2.17 9.68 3.86
CA ASP A 201 -0.78 9.23 3.79
C ASP A 201 0.06 9.72 4.97
N VAL A 202 -0.24 10.90 5.53
CA VAL A 202 0.33 11.39 6.79
C VAL A 202 -0.08 10.51 7.97
N LEU A 203 -1.37 10.16 8.10
CA LEU A 203 -1.82 9.19 9.12
C LEU A 203 -1.13 7.84 8.98
N ARG A 204 -1.01 7.33 7.75
CA ARG A 204 -0.35 6.06 7.43
C ARG A 204 1.17 6.12 7.69
N GLU A 205 1.81 7.28 7.50
CA GLU A 205 3.21 7.54 7.88
C GLU A 205 3.41 7.47 9.39
N VAL A 206 2.54 8.13 10.17
CA VAL A 206 2.57 8.07 11.63
C VAL A 206 2.34 6.64 12.12
N ALA A 207 1.36 5.92 11.58
CA ALA A 207 1.10 4.51 11.90
C ALA A 207 2.36 3.65 11.69
N ARG A 208 3.04 3.76 10.54
CA ARG A 208 4.29 3.00 10.25
C ARG A 208 5.43 3.33 11.21
N ARG A 209 5.53 4.58 11.67
CA ARG A 209 6.54 5.03 12.65
C ARG A 209 6.26 4.47 14.05
N VAL A 210 5.00 4.45 14.46
CA VAL A 210 4.58 3.99 15.79
C VAL A 210 4.57 2.46 15.87
N LEU A 211 4.10 1.80 14.83
CA LEU A 211 3.86 0.36 14.73
C LEU A 211 4.78 -0.26 13.65
N PRO A 212 6.08 -0.42 13.95
CA PRO A 212 7.04 -0.92 12.97
C PRO A 212 6.93 -2.45 12.79
N THR A 213 7.22 -2.92 11.58
CA THR A 213 7.24 -4.36 11.23
C THR A 213 8.24 -5.19 12.05
N LYS A 214 9.26 -4.56 12.64
CA LYS A 214 10.18 -5.21 13.60
C LYS A 214 9.49 -5.63 14.91
N ALA A 215 8.29 -5.13 15.18
CA ALA A 215 7.46 -5.47 16.32
C ALA A 215 6.18 -6.24 15.91
N ASN A 216 6.21 -6.89 14.74
CA ASN A 216 5.13 -7.70 14.14
C ASN A 216 3.86 -6.93 13.70
N TYR A 217 3.95 -5.61 13.50
CA TYR A 217 2.86 -4.82 12.90
C TYR A 217 3.04 -4.60 11.40
N LEU A 218 1.98 -4.80 10.61
CA LEU A 218 1.96 -4.50 9.18
C LEU A 218 0.90 -3.45 8.87
N ILE A 219 1.34 -2.23 8.56
CA ILE A 219 0.44 -1.19 8.05
C ILE A 219 0.13 -1.50 6.58
N MET A 220 -1.16 -1.68 6.27
CA MET A 220 -1.63 -1.96 4.91
C MET A 220 -1.44 -0.74 4.00
N THR A 221 -1.05 -0.99 2.75
CA THR A 221 -0.98 0.06 1.72
C THR A 221 -2.36 0.33 1.13
N ARG A 222 -2.53 1.47 0.45
CA ARG A 222 -3.79 1.84 -0.21
C ARG A 222 -4.18 0.81 -1.27
N GLU A 223 -3.20 0.32 -2.01
CA GLU A 223 -3.37 -0.65 -3.11
C GLU A 223 -3.81 -2.01 -2.56
N ASN A 224 -3.24 -2.46 -1.43
CA ASN A 224 -3.68 -3.67 -0.75
C ASN A 224 -5.12 -3.56 -0.24
N ILE A 225 -5.52 -2.38 0.28
CA ILE A 225 -6.89 -2.14 0.73
C ILE A 225 -7.83 -2.19 -0.48
N LEU A 226 -7.56 -1.40 -1.53
CA LEU A 226 -8.37 -1.35 -2.75
C LEU A 226 -8.52 -2.72 -3.44
N ALA A 227 -7.46 -3.53 -3.47
CA ALA A 227 -7.49 -4.88 -4.06
C ALA A 227 -8.30 -5.90 -3.23
N MET A 228 -8.64 -5.59 -1.98
CA MET A 228 -9.42 -6.44 -1.07
C MET A 228 -10.84 -5.91 -0.80
N LEU A 229 -11.20 -4.75 -1.33
CA LEU A 229 -12.56 -4.22 -1.25
C LEU A 229 -13.51 -4.95 -2.21
N PRO A 230 -14.79 -5.14 -1.84
CA PRO A 230 -15.80 -5.63 -2.78
C PRO A 230 -15.96 -4.67 -3.97
N PRO A 231 -16.13 -5.16 -5.21
CA PRO A 231 -16.23 -4.31 -6.41
C PRO A 231 -17.44 -3.37 -6.41
N ASP A 232 -18.46 -3.67 -5.59
CA ASP A 232 -19.74 -2.94 -5.52
C ASP A 232 -19.83 -1.98 -4.31
N LYS A 233 -18.74 -1.71 -3.60
CA LYS A 233 -18.71 -0.75 -2.47
C LYS A 233 -17.59 0.27 -2.62
N SER A 234 -17.93 1.55 -2.63
CA SER A 234 -16.97 2.65 -2.48
C SER A 234 -16.57 2.83 -1.00
N ILE A 235 -15.40 3.39 -0.72
CA ILE A 235 -14.94 3.66 0.67
C ILE A 235 -15.76 4.82 1.26
N GLU A 236 -16.20 5.72 0.40
CA GLU A 236 -16.96 6.94 0.65
C GLU A 236 -18.38 6.66 1.17
N GLU A 237 -18.96 5.52 0.82
CA GLU A 237 -20.28 5.06 1.32
C GLU A 237 -20.24 4.48 2.75
N CYS A 238 -19.06 4.25 3.32
CA CYS A 238 -18.92 3.73 4.67
C CYS A 238 -19.03 4.82 5.76
N GLU A 239 -20.22 5.01 6.31
CA GLU A 239 -20.40 5.75 7.57
C GLU A 239 -20.59 4.80 8.77
N GLY A 240 -19.86 5.07 9.87
CA GLY A 240 -19.96 4.31 11.12
C GLY A 240 -19.51 2.84 11.00
N GLY A 241 -20.39 1.89 11.35
CA GLY A 241 -20.08 0.47 11.47
C GLY A 241 -19.50 -0.20 10.20
N CYS A 242 -19.69 0.42 9.04
CA CYS A 242 -19.10 0.00 7.76
C CYS A 242 -17.56 0.04 7.78
N ILE A 243 -16.93 0.86 8.63
CA ILE A 243 -15.48 0.89 8.83
C ILE A 243 -14.98 -0.44 9.40
N VAL A 244 -15.68 -0.98 10.42
CA VAL A 244 -15.37 -2.26 11.07
C VAL A 244 -15.59 -3.42 10.11
N GLU A 245 -16.70 -3.43 9.36
CA GLU A 245 -16.95 -4.42 8.31
C GLU A 245 -15.88 -4.39 7.22
N THR A 246 -15.48 -3.20 6.78
CA THR A 246 -14.39 -3.03 5.80
C THR A 246 -13.10 -3.61 6.34
N GLY A 247 -12.74 -3.33 7.59
CA GLY A 247 -11.59 -3.92 8.27
C GLY A 247 -11.63 -5.46 8.28
N ARG A 248 -12.79 -6.06 8.55
CA ARG A 248 -12.99 -7.52 8.47
C ARG A 248 -12.83 -8.07 7.05
N ASN A 249 -13.41 -7.40 6.05
CA ASN A 249 -13.35 -7.82 4.64
C ASN A 249 -11.92 -7.83 4.10
N ILE A 250 -11.11 -6.85 4.50
CA ILE A 250 -9.69 -6.75 4.12
C ILE A 250 -8.74 -7.51 5.07
N SER A 251 -9.29 -8.30 6.01
CA SER A 251 -8.53 -9.07 7.01
C SER A 251 -7.52 -8.23 7.82
N ALA A 252 -7.90 -7.00 8.20
CA ALA A 252 -7.17 -6.21 9.16
C ALA A 252 -7.63 -6.54 10.58
N ASP A 253 -6.71 -6.56 11.56
CA ASP A 253 -7.03 -6.68 12.99
C ASP A 253 -7.49 -5.34 13.57
N TYR A 254 -6.91 -4.25 13.06
CA TYR A 254 -7.27 -2.88 13.42
C TYR A 254 -7.52 -2.04 12.18
N VAL A 255 -8.50 -1.13 12.25
CA VAL A 255 -8.87 -0.24 11.15
C VAL A 255 -9.02 1.19 11.67
N ALA A 256 -8.34 2.13 11.01
CA ALA A 256 -8.45 3.56 11.28
C ALA A 256 -9.03 4.30 10.07
N GLN A 257 -9.89 5.29 10.33
CA GLN A 257 -10.36 6.23 9.32
C GLN A 257 -10.39 7.65 9.89
N ALA A 258 -10.12 8.63 9.02
CA ALA A 258 -10.32 10.03 9.32
C ALA A 258 -11.56 10.57 8.61
N ARG A 259 -12.24 11.51 9.27
CA ARG A 259 -13.38 12.23 8.73
C ARG A 259 -13.16 13.72 8.89
N ILE A 260 -13.27 14.46 7.79
CA ILE A 260 -13.12 15.91 7.74
C ILE A 260 -14.47 16.56 7.53
N ASN A 261 -14.78 17.55 8.36
CA ASN A 261 -16.01 18.32 8.31
C ASN A 261 -15.70 19.82 8.46
N THR A 262 -16.70 20.68 8.29
CA THR A 262 -16.64 22.10 8.68
C THR A 262 -17.46 22.34 9.94
N TYR A 263 -16.96 23.21 10.83
CA TYR A 263 -17.73 23.72 11.97
C TYR A 263 -17.53 25.23 12.08
N GLY A 264 -18.55 25.99 11.69
CA GLY A 264 -18.44 27.43 11.50
C GLY A 264 -17.46 27.74 10.36
N SER A 265 -16.50 28.63 10.61
CA SER A 265 -15.44 28.97 9.64
C SER A 265 -14.20 28.07 9.68
N LYS A 266 -14.22 26.98 10.47
CA LYS A 266 -13.05 26.14 10.74
C LYS A 266 -13.21 24.74 10.17
N ILE A 267 -12.10 24.13 9.75
CA ILE A 267 -12.02 22.73 9.36
C ILE A 267 -11.86 21.89 10.64
N THR A 268 -12.56 20.76 10.72
CA THR A 268 -12.43 19.78 11.79
C THR A 268 -12.02 18.43 11.23
N ILE A 269 -11.21 17.69 11.98
CA ILE A 269 -10.93 16.27 11.73
C ILE A 269 -11.29 15.47 12.98
N GLY A 270 -12.01 14.37 12.77
CA GLY A 270 -12.10 13.27 13.73
C GLY A 270 -11.36 12.07 13.15
N VAL A 271 -10.53 11.41 13.94
CA VAL A 271 -9.86 10.16 13.57
C VAL A 271 -10.24 9.10 14.58
N GLU A 272 -10.71 7.96 14.08
CA GLU A 272 -11.23 6.85 14.88
C GLU A 272 -10.41 5.60 14.57
N LEU A 273 -10.12 4.80 15.59
CA LEU A 273 -9.37 3.56 15.50
C LEU A 273 -10.18 2.43 16.16
N TYR A 274 -10.53 1.41 15.39
CA TYR A 274 -11.34 0.27 15.82
C TYR A 274 -10.53 -1.03 15.80
N HIS A 275 -10.85 -1.94 16.73
CA HIS A 275 -10.49 -3.35 16.66
C HIS A 275 -11.57 -4.10 15.87
N THR A 276 -11.20 -4.79 14.79
CA THR A 276 -12.16 -5.30 13.80
C THR A 276 -12.94 -6.50 14.32
N ALA A 277 -12.31 -7.37 15.13
CA ALA A 277 -12.97 -8.56 15.67
C ALA A 277 -14.14 -8.17 16.59
N THR A 278 -13.90 -7.32 17.59
CA THR A 278 -14.94 -6.88 18.53
C THR A 278 -15.81 -5.73 18.02
N GLY A 279 -15.30 -4.91 17.09
CA GLY A 279 -15.93 -3.66 16.67
C GLY A 279 -15.80 -2.52 17.68
N ASN A 280 -14.97 -2.68 18.72
CA ASN A 280 -14.77 -1.66 19.74
C ASN A 280 -13.93 -0.50 19.18
N LEU A 281 -14.34 0.73 19.48
CA LEU A 281 -13.48 1.90 19.35
C LEU A 281 -12.37 1.79 20.41
N ILE A 282 -11.12 1.71 19.96
CA ILE A 282 -9.93 1.61 20.80
C ILE A 282 -9.44 2.98 21.22
N SER A 283 -9.35 3.90 20.25
CA SER A 283 -8.90 5.25 20.47
C SER A 283 -9.48 6.18 19.41
N SER A 284 -9.55 7.47 19.73
CA SER A 284 -9.92 8.51 18.77
C SER A 284 -9.32 9.83 19.19
N PHE A 285 -9.14 10.74 18.24
CA PHE A 285 -8.86 12.13 18.54
C PHE A 285 -9.62 13.07 17.61
N ASN A 286 -9.82 14.29 18.09
CA ASN A 286 -10.39 15.37 17.31
C ASN A 286 -9.43 16.56 17.29
N ALA A 287 -9.40 17.27 16.16
CA ALA A 287 -8.69 18.54 16.01
C ALA A 287 -9.49 19.52 15.14
N LYS A 288 -9.18 20.80 15.29
CA LYS A 288 -9.89 21.90 14.63
C LYS A 288 -8.92 23.02 14.30
N SER A 289 -8.84 23.38 13.02
CA SER A 289 -7.89 24.38 12.51
C SER A 289 -8.58 25.35 11.54
N ASP A 290 -7.89 26.44 11.22
CA ASP A 290 -8.34 27.40 10.20
C ASP A 290 -7.89 27.01 8.77
N ASP A 291 -6.93 26.08 8.66
CA ASP A 291 -6.33 25.60 7.41
C ASP A 291 -5.84 24.15 7.52
N LEU A 292 -5.46 23.55 6.39
CA LEU A 292 -5.02 22.15 6.31
C LEU A 292 -3.60 21.90 6.84
N ASP A 293 -2.70 22.88 6.75
CA ASP A 293 -1.32 22.76 7.24
C ASP A 293 -1.28 22.61 8.76
N ASN A 294 -2.16 23.33 9.47
CA ASN A 294 -2.35 23.20 10.90
C ASN A 294 -3.11 21.91 11.27
N LEU A 295 -4.01 21.43 10.40
CA LEU A 295 -4.65 20.13 10.58
C LEU A 295 -3.64 18.97 10.47
N GLU A 296 -2.66 19.07 9.58
CA GLU A 296 -1.57 18.10 9.45
C GLU A 296 -0.70 18.05 10.72
N LYS A 297 -0.36 19.20 11.30
CA LYS A 297 0.41 19.27 12.56
C LYS A 297 -0.31 18.55 13.69
N GLU A 298 -1.60 18.83 13.85
CA GLU A 298 -2.47 18.18 14.84
C GLU A 298 -2.52 16.65 14.65
N ILE A 299 -2.58 16.16 13.42
CA ILE A 299 -2.47 14.72 13.11
C ILE A 299 -1.12 14.17 13.55
N ARG A 300 -0.01 14.84 13.20
CA ARG A 300 1.36 14.38 13.53
C ARG A 300 1.64 14.38 15.03
N GLU A 301 0.98 15.25 15.79
CA GLU A 301 1.04 15.36 17.25
C GLU A 301 0.18 14.31 17.96
N LYS A 302 -1.09 14.11 17.54
CA LYS A 302 -2.06 13.28 18.28
C LYS A 302 -2.17 11.83 17.81
N ALA A 303 -1.97 11.55 16.52
CA ALA A 303 -2.02 10.18 16.01
C ALA A 303 -0.96 9.21 16.61
N PRO A 304 0.24 9.65 17.07
CA PRO A 304 1.19 8.76 17.73
C PRO A 304 0.62 8.06 18.96
N ASP A 305 -0.08 8.81 19.81
CA ASP A 305 -0.66 8.29 21.06
C ASP A 305 -1.84 7.36 20.73
N MET A 306 -2.72 7.77 19.79
CA MET A 306 -3.83 6.97 19.29
C MET A 306 -3.38 5.58 18.78
N PHE A 307 -2.33 5.51 17.97
CA PHE A 307 -1.78 4.23 17.48
C PHE A 307 -0.96 3.49 18.54
N SER A 308 -0.57 4.12 19.65
CA SER A 308 0.16 3.47 20.73
C SER A 308 -0.71 2.52 21.56
N GLU A 309 -2.02 2.80 21.66
CA GLU A 309 -3.00 1.99 22.38
C GLU A 309 -3.08 0.54 21.88
N ILE A 310 -2.87 0.31 20.57
CA ILE A 310 -2.76 -1.05 20.01
C ILE A 310 -1.70 -1.86 20.74
N LYS A 311 -0.54 -1.26 21.07
CA LYS A 311 0.54 -1.95 21.79
C LYS A 311 0.16 -2.28 23.23
N VAL A 312 -0.71 -1.49 23.84
CA VAL A 312 -1.19 -1.70 25.22
C VAL A 312 -2.12 -2.90 25.23
N LEU A 313 -3.13 -2.92 24.34
CA LEU A 313 -4.04 -4.05 24.18
C LEU A 313 -3.29 -5.36 23.87
N GLU A 314 -2.42 -5.31 22.87
CA GLU A 314 -1.57 -6.43 22.46
C GLU A 314 -0.57 -6.89 23.53
N ALA A 315 -0.30 -6.07 24.55
CA ALA A 315 0.49 -6.48 25.70
C ALA A 315 -0.37 -7.07 26.83
N THR A 316 -1.65 -6.69 26.92
CA THR A 316 -2.59 -7.20 27.94
C THR A 316 -3.28 -8.51 27.56
N GLU A 317 -3.33 -8.87 26.28
CA GLU A 317 -3.93 -10.13 25.79
C GLU A 317 -2.93 -11.32 25.74
N LYS A 318 -1.73 -11.18 26.32
CA LYS A 318 -0.66 -12.19 26.33
C LYS A 318 -0.29 -12.64 27.75
#